data_AF-A0A9P1AEP7-F1
#
_entry.id   AF-A0A9P1AEP7-F1
#
_cell.length_a   1.000
_cell.length_b   1.000
_cell.length_c   1.000
_cell.angle_alpha   90.00
_cell.angle_beta   90.00
_cell.angle_gamma   90.00
#
_symmetry.space_group_name_H-M   'P 1'
#
loop_
_entity.id
_entity.type
_entity.pdbx_description
1 polymer ?
#
loop_
_entity_poly.entity_id
_entity_poly.type
_entity_poly.pdbx_seq_one_letter_code
_entity_poly.pdbx_strand_id
1 'polypeptide(L)'
;MQNRSFVNDDDCAAATRIILESFVNTQKASIMRQMKKTFSRYLTENRSANELLLFVLKQLIRQQMHYASARGGGDSIIQNVTVSEAEFIENSRIQRVHQTNII
;
A
#
# COMPACT_ATOMS: atom_id res chain seq x y z
N MET A 1 -5.05 -11.61 27.00
CA MET A 1 -5.78 -12.09 25.82
C MET A 1 -7.06 -11.30 25.69
N GLN A 2 -7.08 -10.24 24.87
CA GLN A 2 -8.29 -9.44 24.66
C GLN A 2 -8.27 -8.91 23.22
N ASN A 3 -9.44 -8.97 22.56
CA ASN A 3 -9.81 -8.47 21.21
C ASN A 3 -9.80 -9.48 20.04
N ARG A 4 -10.63 -10.52 20.10
CA ARG A 4 -10.97 -11.37 18.93
C ARG A 4 -12.48 -11.58 18.76
N SER A 5 -13.25 -10.51 18.60
CA SER A 5 -14.72 -10.70 18.49
C SER A 5 -15.47 -9.72 17.60
N PHE A 6 -14.80 -8.91 16.78
CA PHE A 6 -15.49 -8.13 15.75
C PHE A 6 -14.68 -8.19 14.46
N VAL A 7 -15.18 -8.98 13.51
CA VAL A 7 -14.77 -8.89 12.11
C VAL A 7 -15.25 -7.53 11.62
N ASN A 8 -14.35 -6.69 11.13
CA ASN A 8 -14.74 -5.41 10.56
C ASN A 8 -15.02 -5.56 9.05
N ASP A 9 -15.63 -4.55 8.45
CA ASP A 9 -15.96 -4.56 7.02
C ASP A 9 -14.69 -4.71 6.14
N ASP A 10 -13.55 -4.20 6.61
CA ASP A 10 -12.25 -4.33 5.92
C ASP A 10 -11.77 -5.79 5.86
N ASP A 11 -11.93 -6.56 6.94
CA ASP A 11 -11.60 -7.98 7.03
C ASP A 11 -12.49 -8.81 6.08
N CYS A 12 -13.78 -8.47 5.99
CA CYS A 12 -14.73 -9.07 5.05
C CYS A 12 -14.37 -8.76 3.59
N ALA A 13 -13.99 -7.52 3.29
CA ALA A 13 -13.54 -7.11 1.97
C ALA A 13 -12.24 -7.83 1.57
N ALA A 14 -11.29 -7.96 2.50
CA ALA A 14 -10.05 -8.69 2.30
C ALA A 14 -10.29 -10.18 2.02
N ALA A 15 -11.16 -10.84 2.79
CA ALA A 15 -11.52 -12.24 2.57
C ALA A 15 -12.17 -12.46 1.19
N THR A 16 -13.12 -11.58 0.82
CA THR A 16 -13.79 -11.61 -0.48
C THR A 16 -12.78 -11.48 -1.63
N ARG A 17 -11.83 -10.54 -1.51
CA ARG A 17 -10.77 -10.35 -2.50
C ARG A 17 -9.87 -11.57 -2.64
N ILE A 18 -9.40 -12.14 -1.53
CA ILE A 18 -8.50 -13.32 -1.56
C ILE A 18 -9.20 -14.49 -2.25
N ILE A 19 -10.45 -14.77 -1.89
CA ILE A 19 -11.24 -15.85 -2.50
C ILE A 19 -11.42 -15.60 -4.00
N LEU A 20 -11.78 -14.37 -4.40
CA LEU A 20 -11.94 -14.02 -5.80
C LEU A 20 -10.62 -14.12 -6.57
N GLU A 21 -9.49 -13.67 -6.01
CA GLU A 21 -8.18 -13.82 -6.65
C GLU A 21 -7.81 -15.29 -6.84
N SER A 22 -7.99 -16.13 -5.82
CA SER A 22 -7.77 -17.57 -5.94
C SER A 22 -8.66 -18.20 -7.01
N PHE A 23 -9.95 -17.89 -7.02
CA PHE A 23 -10.91 -18.46 -7.98
C PHE A 23 -10.67 -18.00 -9.42
N VAL A 24 -10.33 -16.72 -9.61
CA VAL A 24 -10.02 -16.16 -10.94
C VAL A 24 -8.73 -16.77 -11.48
N ASN A 25 -7.69 -16.91 -10.64
CA ASN A 25 -6.38 -17.40 -11.09
C ASN A 25 -6.39 -18.88 -11.52
N THR A 26 -7.40 -19.67 -11.14
CA THR A 26 -7.55 -21.06 -11.59
C THR A 26 -8.29 -21.21 -12.92
N GLN A 27 -8.73 -20.12 -13.55
CA GLN A 27 -9.50 -20.18 -14.80
C GLN A 27 -8.62 -20.09 -16.06
N LYS A 28 -9.20 -20.48 -17.21
CA LYS A 28 -8.56 -20.28 -18.53
C LYS A 28 -8.33 -18.80 -18.82
N ALA A 29 -7.26 -18.47 -19.54
CA ALA A 29 -6.79 -17.09 -19.73
C ALA A 29 -7.84 -16.11 -20.29
N SER A 30 -8.69 -16.54 -21.23
CA SER A 30 -9.78 -15.71 -21.76
C SER A 30 -10.83 -15.41 -20.68
N ILE A 31 -11.18 -16.41 -19.89
CA ILE A 31 -12.12 -16.30 -18.77
C ILE A 31 -11.55 -15.45 -17.64
N MET A 32 -10.26 -15.62 -17.31
CA MET A 32 -9.58 -14.76 -16.33
C MET A 32 -9.69 -13.28 -16.70
N ARG A 33 -9.43 -12.93 -17.97
CA ARG A 33 -9.53 -11.53 -18.43
C ARG A 33 -10.95 -10.98 -18.29
N GLN A 34 -11.95 -11.78 -18.65
CA GLN A 34 -13.35 -11.39 -18.50
C GLN A 34 -13.72 -11.22 -17.02
N MET A 35 -13.35 -12.16 -16.15
CA MET A 35 -13.64 -12.10 -14.73
C MET A 35 -12.94 -10.94 -14.02
N LYS A 36 -11.68 -10.65 -14.37
CA LYS A 36 -10.97 -9.46 -13.84
C LYS A 36 -11.68 -8.16 -14.20
N LYS A 37 -12.32 -8.08 -15.37
CA LYS A 37 -13.13 -6.93 -15.76
C LYS A 37 -14.41 -6.86 -14.94
N THR A 38 -15.12 -7.98 -14.80
CA THR A 38 -16.40 -8.06 -14.06
C THR A 38 -16.23 -7.80 -12.56
N PHE A 39 -15.20 -8.35 -11.94
CA PHE A 39 -14.94 -8.24 -10.50
C PHE A 39 -13.91 -7.16 -10.16
N SER A 40 -13.61 -6.24 -11.09
CA SER A 40 -12.56 -5.23 -10.96
C SER A 40 -12.62 -4.50 -9.62
N ARG A 41 -13.80 -4.00 -9.23
CA ARG A 41 -14.05 -3.34 -7.94
C ARG A 41 -13.50 -4.13 -6.74
N TYR A 42 -13.84 -5.40 -6.62
CA TYR A 42 -13.42 -6.27 -5.50
C TYR A 42 -11.94 -6.65 -5.55
N LEU A 43 -11.34 -6.65 -6.74
CA LEU A 43 -9.93 -6.99 -6.93
C LEU A 43 -9.01 -5.79 -6.72
N THR A 44 -9.48 -4.56 -6.96
CA THR A 44 -8.65 -3.33 -6.94
C THR A 44 -8.80 -2.48 -5.68
N GLU A 45 -9.77 -2.77 -4.80
CA GLU A 45 -10.14 -1.94 -3.64
C GLU A 45 -8.96 -1.56 -2.73
N ASN A 46 -8.00 -2.46 -2.52
CA ASN A 46 -6.80 -2.22 -1.70
C ASN A 46 -5.56 -1.73 -2.48
N ARG A 47 -5.66 -1.61 -3.81
CA ARG A 47 -4.52 -1.20 -4.65
C ARG A 47 -4.15 0.27 -4.38
N SER A 48 -5.14 1.12 -4.19
CA SER A 48 -4.97 2.54 -3.85
C SER A 48 -4.25 2.72 -2.51
N ALA A 49 -4.58 1.93 -1.49
CA ALA A 49 -3.93 1.98 -0.18
C ALA A 49 -2.44 1.61 -0.27
N ASN A 50 -2.11 0.56 -1.02
CA ASN A 50 -0.71 0.15 -1.23
C ASN A 50 0.07 1.17 -2.07
N GLU A 51 -0.56 1.76 -3.08
CA GLU A 51 0.05 2.84 -3.88
C GLU A 51 0.33 4.08 -3.03
N LEU A 52 -0.56 4.43 -2.10
CA LEU A 52 -0.36 5.53 -1.16
C LEU A 52 0.78 5.24 -0.18
N LEU A 53 0.83 4.03 0.39
CA LEU A 53 1.94 3.62 1.26
C LEU A 53 3.28 3.68 0.53
N LEU A 54 3.33 3.20 -0.71
CA LEU A 54 4.54 3.28 -1.54
C LEU A 54 4.91 4.73 -1.86
N PHE A 55 3.93 5.61 -2.08
CA PHE A 55 4.16 7.02 -2.30
C PHE A 55 4.80 7.70 -1.08
N VAL A 56 4.23 7.49 0.12
CA VAL A 56 4.77 8.02 1.38
C VAL A 56 6.19 7.50 1.63
N LEU A 57 6.44 6.21 1.42
CA LEU A 57 7.77 5.63 1.60
C LEU A 57 8.80 6.26 0.66
N LYS A 58 8.45 6.46 -0.62
CA LYS A 58 9.31 7.15 -1.60
C LYS A 58 9.61 8.58 -1.17
N GLN A 59 8.66 9.28 -0.57
CA GLN A 59 8.85 10.64 -0.06
C GLN A 59 9.88 10.67 1.08
N LEU A 60 9.75 9.78 2.07
CA LEU A 60 10.69 9.68 3.19
C LEU A 60 12.11 9.29 2.74
N ILE A 61 12.22 8.33 1.81
CA ILE A 61 13.51 7.95 1.24
C ILE A 61 14.17 9.13 0.53
N ARG A 62 13.42 9.91 -0.26
CA ARG A 62 13.95 11.11 -0.94
C ARG A 62 14.48 12.13 0.06
N GLN A 63 13.75 12.38 1.14
CA GLN A 63 14.21 13.29 2.19
C GLN A 63 15.50 12.79 2.83
N GLN A 64 15.59 11.51 3.17
CA GLN A 64 16.78 10.94 3.76
C GLN A 64 17.98 10.96 2.82
N MET A 65 17.77 10.72 1.52
CA MET A 65 18.78 10.88 0.47
C MET A 65 19.28 12.32 0.37
N HIS A 66 18.38 13.31 0.40
CA HIS A 66 18.76 14.73 0.41
C HIS A 66 19.63 15.08 1.63
N TYR A 67 19.27 14.61 2.83
CA TYR A 67 20.07 14.84 4.03
C TYR A 67 21.43 14.15 3.96
N ALA A 68 21.49 12.91 3.47
CA ALA A 68 22.72 12.16 3.32
C ALA A 68 23.67 12.82 2.29
N SER A 69 23.15 13.25 1.14
CA SER A 69 23.93 13.96 0.12
C SER A 69 24.39 15.36 0.58
N ALA A 70 23.64 16.04 1.44
CA ALA A 70 24.05 17.33 2.01
C ALA A 70 25.18 17.20 3.04
N ARG A 71 25.33 16.04 3.69
CA ARG A 71 26.39 15.77 4.68
C ARG A 71 27.61 15.05 4.10
N GLY A 72 27.40 14.13 3.16
CA GLY A 72 28.46 13.41 2.47
C GLY A 72 28.89 14.18 1.22
N GLY A 73 29.94 14.99 1.35
CA GLY A 73 30.47 15.75 0.22
C GLY A 73 30.74 14.87 -1.01
N GLY A 74 30.04 15.17 -2.10
CA GLY A 74 30.40 14.87 -3.49
C GLY A 74 30.35 13.42 -3.99
N ASP A 75 30.80 12.42 -3.21
CA ASP A 75 31.19 11.12 -3.81
C ASP A 75 30.85 9.88 -2.94
N SER A 76 30.06 10.06 -1.89
CA SER A 76 29.64 8.93 -1.03
C SER A 76 28.43 8.23 -1.65
N ILE A 77 28.63 7.03 -2.22
CA ILE A 77 27.53 6.16 -2.67
C ILE A 77 26.69 5.78 -1.45
N ILE A 78 25.44 6.24 -1.40
CA ILE A 78 24.50 5.90 -0.32
C ILE A 78 24.06 4.45 -0.51
N GLN A 79 24.60 3.53 0.29
CA GLN A 79 24.31 2.09 0.19
C GLN A 79 23.06 1.67 0.98
N ASN A 80 22.70 2.41 2.02
CA ASN A 80 21.53 2.12 2.84
C ASN A 80 20.79 3.40 3.23
N VAL A 81 19.47 3.30 3.33
CA VAL A 81 18.57 4.37 3.78
C VAL A 81 17.69 3.79 4.88
N THR A 82 17.86 4.29 6.09
CA THR A 82 17.03 3.93 7.24
C THR A 82 15.86 4.89 7.35
N VAL A 83 14.65 4.36 7.37
CA VAL A 83 13.40 5.12 7.56
C VAL A 83 12.78 4.72 8.90
N SER A 84 12.33 5.70 9.68
CA SER A 84 11.63 5.44 10.94
C SER A 84 10.24 4.87 10.68
N GLU A 85 9.92 3.74 11.31
CA GLU A 85 8.60 3.11 11.20
C GLU A 85 7.50 4.02 11.76
N ALA A 86 7.76 4.68 12.91
CA ALA A 86 6.80 5.58 13.52
C ALA A 86 6.46 6.78 12.61
N GLU A 87 7.46 7.34 11.94
CA GLU A 87 7.29 8.44 11.00
C GLU A 87 6.53 8.00 9.73
N PHE A 88 6.81 6.80 9.24
CA PHE A 88 6.10 6.22 8.11
C PHE A 88 4.61 6.03 8.41
N ILE A 89 4.28 5.47 9.58
CA ILE A 89 2.90 5.27 10.02
C ILE A 89 2.18 6.61 10.14
N GLU A 90 2.81 7.61 10.78
CA GLU A 90 2.19 8.92 10.98
C GLU A 90 1.90 9.63 9.65
N ASN A 91 2.89 9.69 8.75
CA ASN A 91 2.71 10.29 7.44
C ASN A 91 1.65 9.56 6.60
N SER A 92 1.57 8.22 6.71
CA SER A 92 0.54 7.44 6.02
C SER A 92 -0.88 7.75 6.51
N ARG A 93 -1.06 8.01 7.82
CA ARG A 93 -2.35 8.40 8.41
C ARG A 93 -2.78 9.78 7.93
N ILE A 94 -1.87 10.74 7.98
CA ILE A 94 -2.12 12.12 7.52
C ILE A 94 -2.57 12.12 6.06
N GLN A 95 -1.85 11.40 5.18
CA GLN A 95 -2.19 11.33 3.76
C GLN A 95 -3.53 10.64 3.48
N ARG A 96 -3.88 9.58 4.23
CA ARG A 96 -5.21 8.96 4.14
C ARG A 96 -6.32 9.95 4.47
N VAL A 97 -6.17 10.72 5.56
CA VAL A 97 -7.15 11.73 5.98
C VAL A 97 -7.31 12.83 4.94
N HIS A 98 -6.21 13.30 4.35
CA HIS A 98 -6.28 14.29 3.26
C HIS A 98 -7.01 13.76 2.02
N GLN A 99 -6.86 12.48 1.69
CA GLN A 99 -7.56 11.88 0.55
C GLN A 99 -9.07 11.70 0.82
N THR A 100 -9.47 11.47 2.08
CA THR A 100 -10.88 11.36 2.48
C THR A 100 -11.60 12.72 2.51
N ASN A 101 -10.89 13.82 2.81
CA ASN A 101 -11.46 15.17 2.89
C ASN A 101 -11.62 15.89 1.53
N ILE A 102 -11.30 15.23 0.40
CA ILE A 102 -11.41 15.81 -0.95
C ILE A 102 -12.65 15.27 -1.70
N ILE A 103 -13.57 14.58 -1.00
CA ILE A 103 -14.84 14.09 -1.56
C ILE A 103 -16.02 14.80 -0.90
#